data_AF-A0A175QQE5-F1
#
_entry.id   AF-A0A175QQE5-F1
#
_cell.length_a   1.000
_cell.length_b   1.000
_cell.length_c   1.000
_cell.angle_alpha   90.00
_cell.angle_beta   90.00
_cell.angle_gamma   90.00
#
_symmetry.space_group_name_H-M   'P 1'
#
loop_
_entity.id
_entity.type
_entity.pdbx_description
1 polymer ?
#
loop_
_entity_poly.entity_id
_entity_poly.type
_entity_poly.pdbx_seq_one_letter_code
_entity_poly.pdbx_strand_id
1 'polypeptide(L)'
;RHLGPEAVEEAARFAAGASGVTGFGMAGDERLHRPRDFARAFRIAAEAGLGLTAHAGEFAGADGISETLDELKVTRIGHGVRSIEDADLLKRLRDEAITLEVCPGSNLSLGVYPDAAAHPLKRLREAGLRLTVNSDDPPFFGTDLAREYAFATAAGFGPSERLALTRNAIEAGFMDAATRQRLLSLLTMRA
;
A
#
# COMPACT_ATOMS: atom_id res chain seq x y z
N ARG A 1 -3.11 1.83 -15.03
CA ARG A 1 -3.34 0.59 -15.83
C ARG A 1 -4.17 0.85 -17.10
N HIS A 2 -5.37 1.45 -17.01
CA HIS A 2 -6.31 1.59 -18.14
C HIS A 2 -5.76 2.18 -19.45
N LEU A 3 -4.77 3.08 -19.37
CA LEU A 3 -4.21 3.78 -20.54
C LEU A 3 -3.06 3.03 -21.21
N GLY A 4 -2.76 1.81 -20.76
CA GLY A 4 -1.72 0.96 -21.32
C GLY A 4 -0.30 1.25 -20.86
N PRO A 5 0.66 0.37 -21.17
CA PRO A 5 2.06 0.47 -20.76
C PRO A 5 2.78 1.73 -21.23
N GLU A 6 2.52 2.18 -22.45
CA GLU A 6 3.19 3.34 -23.06
C GLU A 6 2.88 4.62 -22.28
N ALA A 7 1.63 4.83 -21.88
CA ALA A 7 1.22 5.98 -21.08
C ALA A 7 1.84 5.94 -19.67
N VAL A 8 1.95 4.75 -19.06
CA VAL A 8 2.58 4.58 -17.74
C VAL A 8 4.09 4.82 -17.82
N GLU A 9 4.73 4.42 -18.93
CA GLU A 9 6.13 4.76 -19.19
C GLU A 9 6.33 6.28 -19.33
N GLU A 10 5.48 6.97 -20.08
CA GLU A 10 5.55 8.43 -20.22
C GLU A 10 5.44 9.12 -18.86
N ALA A 11 4.49 8.67 -18.02
CA ALA A 11 4.34 9.15 -16.66
C ALA A 11 5.60 8.90 -15.80
N ALA A 12 6.25 7.74 -15.94
CA ALA A 12 7.50 7.44 -15.23
C ALA A 12 8.65 8.36 -15.66
N ARG A 13 8.78 8.66 -16.96
CA ARG A 13 9.79 9.59 -17.47
C ARG A 13 9.57 11.01 -16.98
N PHE A 14 8.31 11.44 -16.93
CA PHE A 14 7.95 12.73 -16.34
C PHE A 14 8.32 12.76 -14.84
N ALA A 15 7.90 11.75 -14.08
CA ALA A 15 8.18 11.65 -12.65
C ALA A 15 9.68 11.65 -12.33
N ALA A 16 10.50 10.97 -13.14
CA ALA A 16 11.94 10.88 -12.97
C ALA A 16 12.66 12.25 -13.04
N GLY A 17 12.10 13.22 -13.75
CA GLY A 17 12.66 14.57 -13.87
C GLY A 17 11.95 15.63 -13.02
N ALA A 18 10.88 15.27 -12.31
CA ALA A 18 10.01 16.22 -11.63
C ALA A 18 10.47 16.49 -10.19
N SER A 19 10.64 17.77 -9.85
CA SER A 19 10.89 18.21 -8.48
C SER A 19 9.69 17.92 -7.57
N GLY A 20 9.96 17.41 -6.37
CA GLY A 20 8.93 17.14 -5.36
C GLY A 20 8.23 15.79 -5.48
N VAL A 21 8.55 15.00 -6.50
CA VAL A 21 8.08 13.61 -6.61
C VAL A 21 9.05 12.69 -5.87
N THR A 22 8.56 11.96 -4.86
CA THR A 22 9.40 11.04 -4.06
C THR A 22 9.11 9.57 -4.34
N GLY A 23 8.06 9.27 -5.11
CA GLY A 23 7.71 7.92 -5.47
C GLY A 23 6.88 7.83 -6.74
N PHE A 24 6.86 6.63 -7.29
CA PHE A 24 6.08 6.24 -8.45
C PHE A 24 5.13 5.10 -8.07
N GLY A 25 3.90 5.20 -8.56
CA GLY A 25 2.79 4.34 -8.19
C GLY A 25 1.99 3.88 -9.41
N MET A 26 1.29 2.76 -9.28
CA MET A 26 0.32 2.33 -10.30
C MET A 26 -1.00 1.94 -9.67
N ALA A 27 -2.09 2.48 -10.22
CA ALA A 27 -3.47 2.19 -9.83
C ALA A 27 -4.36 1.88 -11.07
N GLY A 28 -5.67 1.74 -10.84
CA GLY A 28 -6.68 1.38 -11.83
C GLY A 28 -7.00 -0.12 -11.84
N ASP A 29 -7.84 -0.57 -12.77
CA ASP A 29 -8.32 -1.95 -12.79
C ASP A 29 -7.17 -2.95 -12.90
N GLU A 30 -6.97 -3.73 -11.83
CA GLU A 30 -5.88 -4.69 -11.71
C GLU A 30 -5.94 -5.80 -12.77
N ARG A 31 -7.10 -6.02 -13.41
CA ARG A 31 -7.37 -7.14 -14.32
C ARG A 31 -7.02 -6.86 -15.78
N LEU A 32 -6.80 -5.60 -16.16
CA LEU A 32 -6.63 -5.22 -17.57
C LEU A 32 -5.26 -5.56 -18.16
N HIS A 33 -4.22 -5.56 -17.34
CA HIS A 33 -2.83 -5.76 -17.76
C HIS A 33 -2.05 -6.52 -16.70
N ARG A 34 -0.98 -7.18 -17.13
CA ARG A 34 -0.07 -7.90 -16.24
C ARG A 34 0.95 -6.91 -15.67
N PRO A 35 1.40 -7.07 -14.40
CA PRO A 35 2.47 -6.24 -13.84
C PRO A 35 3.70 -6.12 -14.74
N ARG A 36 4.14 -7.21 -15.38
CA ARG A 36 5.28 -7.20 -16.32
C ARG A 36 5.17 -6.21 -17.47
N ASP A 37 3.95 -5.89 -17.91
CA ASP A 37 3.73 -4.93 -18.98
C ASP A 37 4.25 -3.54 -18.58
N PHE A 38 4.29 -3.25 -17.27
CA PHE A 38 4.73 -1.97 -16.70
C PHE A 38 6.17 -2.00 -16.14
N ALA A 39 6.87 -3.14 -16.21
CA ALA A 39 8.20 -3.31 -15.62
C ALA A 39 9.21 -2.26 -16.13
N ARG A 40 9.09 -1.84 -17.40
CA ARG A 40 9.95 -0.80 -17.97
C ARG A 40 9.74 0.56 -17.32
N ALA A 41 8.50 0.95 -17.05
CA ALA A 41 8.17 2.21 -16.37
C ALA A 41 8.70 2.22 -14.93
N PHE A 42 8.51 1.11 -14.20
CA PHE A 42 9.02 0.98 -12.83
C PHE A 42 10.55 0.99 -12.78
N ARG A 43 11.23 0.42 -13.78
CA ARG A 43 12.69 0.51 -13.90
C ARG A 43 13.17 1.95 -14.08
N ILE A 44 12.52 2.74 -14.94
CA ILE A 44 12.84 4.16 -15.12
C ILE A 44 12.71 4.91 -13.79
N ALA A 45 11.61 4.69 -13.07
CA ALA A 45 11.37 5.33 -11.78
C ALA A 45 12.43 4.91 -10.72
N ALA A 46 12.80 3.63 -10.68
CA ALA A 46 13.85 3.12 -9.79
C ALA A 46 15.22 3.73 -10.11
N GLU A 47 15.60 3.79 -11.39
CA GLU A 47 16.87 4.38 -11.85
C GLU A 47 16.96 5.88 -11.50
N ALA A 48 15.81 6.56 -11.39
CA ALA A 48 15.72 7.94 -10.90
C ALA A 48 15.70 8.07 -9.37
N GLY A 49 15.77 6.97 -8.63
CA GLY A 49 15.78 6.96 -7.16
C GLY A 49 14.42 7.14 -6.50
N LEU A 50 13.31 7.00 -7.25
CA LEU A 50 11.97 7.10 -6.70
C LEU A 50 11.60 5.83 -5.92
N GLY A 51 10.88 6.00 -4.81
CA GLY A 51 10.25 4.87 -4.12
C GLY A 51 9.12 4.25 -4.95
N LEU A 52 8.94 2.94 -4.88
CA LEU A 52 7.99 2.22 -5.73
C LEU A 52 6.84 1.59 -4.93
N THR A 53 5.60 1.87 -5.35
CA THR A 53 4.37 1.22 -4.87
C THR A 53 3.47 0.81 -6.04
N ALA A 54 2.57 -0.15 -5.86
CA ALA A 54 1.55 -0.48 -6.84
C ALA A 54 0.32 -1.06 -6.14
N HIS A 55 -0.88 -0.73 -6.63
CA HIS A 55 -2.09 -1.47 -6.27
C HIS A 55 -1.94 -2.91 -6.71
N ALA A 56 -2.10 -3.84 -5.79
CA ALA A 56 -2.23 -5.26 -6.07
C ALA A 56 -2.97 -5.92 -4.92
N GLY A 57 -3.79 -6.92 -5.21
CA GLY A 57 -4.45 -7.67 -4.15
C GLY A 57 -5.71 -7.00 -3.63
N GLU A 58 -6.26 -6.04 -4.37
CA GLU A 58 -7.59 -5.51 -4.14
C GLU A 58 -8.62 -6.30 -4.95
N PHE A 59 -8.45 -6.33 -6.28
CA PHE A 59 -9.29 -7.08 -7.20
C PHE A 59 -8.60 -8.33 -7.73
N ALA A 60 -7.28 -8.28 -7.93
CA ALA A 60 -6.46 -9.47 -8.19
C ALA A 60 -6.25 -10.27 -6.89
N GLY A 61 -6.05 -11.59 -7.01
CA GLY A 61 -5.75 -12.44 -5.85
C GLY A 61 -4.29 -12.38 -5.43
N ALA A 62 -3.90 -13.30 -4.54
CA ALA A 62 -2.51 -13.45 -4.07
C ALA A 62 -1.48 -13.54 -5.22
N ASP A 63 -1.79 -14.26 -6.31
CA ASP A 63 -0.93 -14.36 -7.49
C ASP A 63 -0.60 -13.00 -8.11
N GLY A 64 -1.57 -12.08 -8.13
CA GLY A 64 -1.37 -10.73 -8.65
C GLY A 64 -0.41 -9.90 -7.78
N ILE A 65 -0.40 -10.15 -6.47
CA ILE A 65 0.56 -9.54 -5.55
C ILE A 65 1.95 -10.11 -5.81
N SER A 66 2.09 -11.44 -5.87
CA SER A 66 3.38 -12.11 -6.16
C SER A 66 4.00 -11.61 -7.46
N GLU A 67 3.22 -11.57 -8.53
CA GLU A 67 3.69 -11.06 -9.83
C GLU A 67 4.07 -9.57 -9.75
N THR A 68 3.33 -8.76 -9.00
CA THR A 68 3.66 -7.36 -8.77
C THR A 68 5.01 -7.20 -8.07
N LEU A 69 5.27 -7.99 -7.02
CA LEU A 69 6.56 -7.99 -6.32
C LEU A 69 7.70 -8.43 -7.25
N ASP A 70 7.47 -9.47 -8.05
CA ASP A 70 8.47 -10.04 -8.95
C ASP A 70 8.84 -9.10 -10.10
N GLU A 71 7.85 -8.47 -10.72
CA GLU A 71 8.06 -7.70 -11.95
C GLU A 71 8.34 -6.22 -11.69
N LEU A 72 7.74 -5.65 -10.64
CA LEU A 72 7.81 -4.20 -10.37
C LEU A 72 8.76 -3.81 -9.24
N LYS A 73 9.23 -4.79 -8.45
CA LYS A 73 10.20 -4.58 -7.35
C LYS A 73 9.76 -3.48 -6.36
N VAL A 74 8.47 -3.42 -6.09
CA VAL A 74 7.87 -2.44 -5.16
C VAL A 74 8.23 -2.78 -3.71
N THR A 75 8.29 -1.75 -2.86
CA THR A 75 8.49 -1.91 -1.40
C THR A 75 7.20 -1.71 -0.60
N ARG A 76 6.16 -1.23 -1.28
CA ARG A 76 4.80 -1.06 -0.76
C ARG A 76 3.79 -1.63 -1.74
N ILE A 77 2.70 -2.17 -1.21
CA ILE A 77 1.57 -2.66 -1.99
C ILE A 77 0.32 -1.87 -1.55
N GLY A 78 -0.31 -1.21 -2.52
CA GLY A 78 -1.65 -0.63 -2.37
C GLY A 78 -2.65 -1.73 -2.06
N HIS A 79 -3.38 -1.61 -0.97
CA HIS A 79 -4.28 -2.63 -0.42
C HIS A 79 -3.55 -3.91 0.05
N GLY A 80 -3.31 -4.86 -0.87
CA GLY A 80 -2.70 -6.16 -0.55
C GLY A 80 -3.56 -7.07 0.34
N VAL A 81 -4.83 -6.74 0.55
CA VAL A 81 -5.71 -7.42 1.53
C VAL A 81 -5.97 -8.87 1.16
N ARG A 82 -6.01 -9.20 -0.13
CA ARG A 82 -6.16 -10.58 -0.63
C ARG A 82 -4.90 -11.44 -0.48
N SER A 83 -3.80 -10.90 0.05
CA SER A 83 -2.66 -11.72 0.49
C SER A 83 -3.03 -12.72 1.59
N ILE A 84 -4.12 -12.46 2.32
CA ILE A 84 -4.64 -13.36 3.37
C ILE A 84 -5.05 -14.75 2.84
N GLU A 85 -5.19 -14.89 1.52
CA GLU A 85 -5.60 -16.12 0.85
C GLU A 85 -4.45 -17.13 0.69
N ASP A 86 -3.20 -16.71 0.87
CA ASP A 86 -2.00 -17.52 0.61
C ASP A 86 -0.95 -17.38 1.74
N ALA A 87 -0.69 -18.48 2.45
CA ALA A 87 0.25 -18.49 3.57
C ALA A 87 1.73 -18.29 3.19
N ASP A 88 2.14 -18.75 2.00
CA ASP A 88 3.51 -18.59 1.51
C ASP A 88 3.75 -17.13 1.09
N LEU A 89 2.73 -16.48 0.50
CA LEU A 89 2.79 -15.05 0.24
C LEU A 89 2.86 -14.22 1.53
N LEU A 90 2.09 -14.56 2.56
CA LEU A 90 2.19 -13.88 3.87
C LEU A 90 3.60 -13.99 4.44
N LYS A 91 4.25 -15.16 4.31
CA LYS A 91 5.64 -15.35 4.71
C LYS A 91 6.57 -14.46 3.91
N ARG A 92 6.45 -14.45 2.58
CA ARG A 92 7.25 -13.62 1.70
C ARG A 92 7.14 -12.12 2.03
N LEU A 93 5.92 -11.61 2.17
CA LEU A 93 5.66 -10.21 2.49
C LEU A 93 6.33 -9.79 3.80
N ARG A 94 6.30 -10.66 4.82
CA ARG A 94 6.97 -10.42 6.10
C ARG A 94 8.48 -10.45 5.98
N ASP A 95 9.03 -11.47 5.31
CA ASP A 95 10.48 -11.68 5.19
C ASP A 95 11.14 -10.57 4.35
N GLU A 96 10.44 -10.06 3.33
CA GLU A 96 10.86 -8.93 2.50
C GLU A 96 10.49 -7.55 3.09
N ALA A 97 9.81 -7.53 4.25
CA ALA A 97 9.34 -6.33 4.93
C ALA A 97 8.47 -5.39 4.05
N ILE A 98 7.67 -5.97 3.16
CA ILE A 98 6.72 -5.24 2.31
C ILE A 98 5.65 -4.58 3.17
N THR A 99 5.42 -3.28 2.94
CA THR A 99 4.34 -2.56 3.64
C THR A 99 3.04 -2.66 2.85
N LEU A 100 1.96 -3.11 3.51
CA LEU A 100 0.62 -3.10 2.93
C LEU A 100 -0.12 -1.81 3.31
N GLU A 101 -0.59 -1.10 2.29
CA GLU A 101 -1.33 0.16 2.40
C GLU A 101 -2.83 -0.14 2.46
N VAL A 102 -3.30 -0.61 3.60
CA VAL A 102 -4.67 -1.13 3.75
C VAL A 102 -5.68 0.03 3.81
N CYS A 103 -6.80 -0.10 3.11
CA CYS A 103 -7.84 0.92 3.00
C CYS A 103 -9.23 0.34 3.34
N PRO A 104 -9.55 0.09 4.63
CA PRO A 104 -10.77 -0.63 5.01
C PRO A 104 -12.07 -0.02 4.46
N GLY A 105 -12.25 1.30 4.56
CA GLY A 105 -13.42 1.97 4.00
C GLY A 105 -13.59 1.73 2.50
N SER A 106 -12.51 1.88 1.73
CA SER A 106 -12.48 1.59 0.28
C SER A 106 -12.83 0.12 -0.01
N ASN A 107 -12.18 -0.82 0.67
CA ASN A 107 -12.39 -2.24 0.43
C ASN A 107 -13.83 -2.69 0.70
N LEU A 108 -14.52 -2.07 1.67
CA LEU A 108 -15.95 -2.32 1.90
C LEU A 108 -16.83 -1.63 0.84
N SER A 109 -16.57 -0.37 0.52
CA SER A 109 -17.35 0.39 -0.46
C SER A 109 -17.27 -0.22 -1.87
N LEU A 110 -16.14 -0.81 -2.23
CA LEU A 110 -15.91 -1.49 -3.50
C LEU A 110 -16.38 -2.96 -3.50
N GLY A 111 -16.88 -3.47 -2.37
CA GLY A 111 -17.37 -4.84 -2.24
C GLY A 111 -16.29 -5.91 -2.26
N VAL A 112 -15.02 -5.55 -1.99
CA VAL A 112 -13.91 -6.51 -1.86
C VAL A 112 -14.15 -7.42 -0.65
N TYR A 113 -14.65 -6.84 0.45
CA TYR A 113 -15.19 -7.59 1.58
C TYR A 113 -16.63 -7.16 1.86
N PRO A 114 -17.51 -8.10 2.27
CA PRO A 114 -18.93 -7.80 2.46
C PRO A 114 -19.20 -6.89 3.66
N ASP A 115 -18.35 -6.97 4.70
CA ASP A 115 -18.51 -6.21 5.94
C ASP A 115 -17.20 -6.12 6.73
N ALA A 116 -17.24 -5.35 7.82
CA ALA A 116 -16.10 -5.13 8.69
C ALA A 116 -15.59 -6.41 9.40
N ALA A 117 -16.46 -7.40 9.65
CA ALA A 117 -16.08 -8.64 10.31
C ALA A 117 -15.32 -9.58 9.36
N ALA A 118 -15.64 -9.54 8.07
CA ALA A 118 -14.94 -10.28 7.03
C ALA A 118 -13.58 -9.66 6.65
N HIS A 119 -13.38 -8.36 6.91
CA HIS A 119 -12.16 -7.65 6.51
C HIS A 119 -10.89 -8.17 7.22
N PRO A 120 -9.77 -8.43 6.50
CA PRO A 120 -8.65 -9.20 7.03
C PRO A 120 -7.64 -8.38 7.84
N LEU A 121 -7.88 -7.08 8.07
CA LEU A 121 -6.93 -6.16 8.72
C LEU A 121 -6.28 -6.75 9.98
N LYS A 122 -7.09 -7.31 10.89
CA LYS A 122 -6.58 -7.92 12.13
C LYS A 122 -5.74 -9.17 11.83
N ARG A 123 -6.20 -10.03 10.94
CA ARG A 123 -5.53 -11.29 10.57
C ARG A 123 -4.19 -11.03 9.88
N LEU A 124 -4.11 -10.02 9.01
CA LEU A 124 -2.86 -9.60 8.37
C LEU A 124 -1.84 -9.13 9.42
N ARG A 125 -2.29 -8.39 10.45
CA ARG A 125 -1.44 -7.99 11.57
C ARG A 125 -1.00 -9.19 12.39
N GLU A 126 -1.90 -10.12 12.70
CA GLU A 126 -1.60 -11.35 13.44
C GLU A 126 -0.63 -12.26 12.67
N ALA A 127 -0.61 -12.18 11.34
CA ALA A 127 0.40 -12.82 10.48
C ALA A 127 1.78 -12.11 10.51
N GLY A 128 1.92 -11.02 11.27
CA GLY A 128 3.17 -10.29 11.42
C GLY A 128 3.51 -9.38 10.24
N LEU A 129 2.53 -9.02 9.42
CA LEU A 129 2.75 -8.09 8.30
C LEU A 129 2.86 -6.64 8.79
N ARG A 130 3.64 -5.85 8.04
CA ARG A 130 3.75 -4.41 8.25
C ARG A 130 2.60 -3.71 7.53
N LEU A 131 1.69 -3.12 8.32
CA LEU A 131 0.47 -2.49 7.81
C LEU A 131 0.45 -0.99 8.06
N THR A 132 -0.17 -0.25 7.14
CA THR A 132 -0.71 1.09 7.37
C THR A 132 -2.22 1.08 7.16
N VAL A 133 -2.91 2.10 7.66
CA VAL A 133 -4.35 2.30 7.46
C VAL A 133 -4.56 3.66 6.81
N ASN A 134 -5.26 3.67 5.68
CA ASN A 134 -5.37 4.82 4.77
C ASN A 134 -6.82 4.96 4.28
N SER A 135 -7.17 6.15 3.81
CA SER A 135 -8.54 6.49 3.40
C SER A 135 -8.83 6.31 1.91
N ASP A 136 -7.80 6.06 1.10
CA ASP A 136 -7.88 5.93 -0.36
C ASP A 136 -8.51 7.17 -1.03
N ASP A 137 -9.77 7.08 -1.47
CA ASP A 137 -10.56 8.18 -2.03
C ASP A 137 -11.68 8.66 -1.07
N PRO A 138 -11.37 9.47 -0.02
CA PRO A 138 -12.32 9.91 1.00
C PRO A 138 -13.68 10.39 0.48
N PRO A 139 -13.76 11.24 -0.58
CA PRO A 139 -15.04 11.74 -1.07
C PRO A 139 -15.94 10.66 -1.67
N PHE A 140 -15.36 9.61 -2.26
CA PHE A 140 -16.11 8.53 -2.91
C PHE A 140 -16.61 7.49 -1.90
N PHE A 141 -15.82 7.21 -0.87
CA PHE A 141 -16.15 6.21 0.13
C PHE A 141 -16.84 6.77 1.38
N GLY A 142 -17.04 8.09 1.44
CA GLY A 142 -17.63 8.75 2.61
C GLY A 142 -16.83 8.50 3.87
N THR A 143 -15.50 8.44 3.76
CA THR A 143 -14.58 8.13 4.85
C THR A 143 -13.57 9.26 5.07
N ASP A 144 -12.75 9.13 6.11
CA ASP A 144 -11.59 9.97 6.39
C ASP A 144 -10.62 9.18 7.29
N LEU A 145 -9.41 9.70 7.53
CA LEU A 145 -8.42 8.99 8.34
C LEU A 145 -8.90 8.69 9.78
N ALA A 146 -9.75 9.54 10.37
CA ALA A 146 -10.27 9.29 11.70
C ALA A 146 -11.24 8.10 11.72
N ARG A 147 -12.09 7.98 10.69
CA ARG A 147 -12.98 6.82 10.49
C ARG A 147 -12.19 5.54 10.24
N GLU A 148 -11.12 5.60 9.46
CA GLU A 148 -10.27 4.42 9.23
C GLU A 148 -9.55 3.95 10.50
N TYR A 149 -9.11 4.87 11.37
CA TYR A 149 -8.56 4.49 12.69
C TYR A 149 -9.64 4.01 13.66
N ALA A 150 -10.88 4.52 13.56
CA ALA A 150 -12.02 3.97 14.29
C ALA A 150 -12.33 2.53 13.84
N PHE A 151 -12.22 2.24 12.53
CA PHE A 151 -12.32 0.89 12.00
C PHE A 151 -11.26 -0.03 12.61
N ALA A 152 -9.99 0.38 12.62
CA ALA A 152 -8.92 -0.41 13.26
C ALA A 152 -9.21 -0.67 14.75
N THR A 153 -9.75 0.32 15.45
CA THR A 153 -10.16 0.18 16.86
C THR A 153 -11.25 -0.90 17.02
N ALA A 154 -12.29 -0.84 16.18
CA ALA A 154 -13.37 -1.82 16.17
C ALA A 154 -12.89 -3.23 15.77
N ALA A 155 -11.87 -3.32 14.90
CA ALA A 155 -11.19 -4.56 14.54
C ALA A 155 -10.27 -5.11 15.67
N GLY A 156 -10.23 -4.44 16.83
CA GLY A 156 -9.51 -4.90 18.02
C GLY A 156 -8.07 -4.41 18.11
N PHE A 157 -7.69 -3.34 17.41
CA PHE A 157 -6.37 -2.73 17.57
C PHE A 157 -6.32 -1.87 18.83
N GLY A 158 -5.44 -2.24 19.76
CA GLY A 158 -5.15 -1.46 20.95
C GLY A 158 -4.45 -0.12 20.64
N PRO A 159 -4.31 0.79 21.62
CA PRO A 159 -3.63 2.07 21.41
C PRO A 159 -2.21 1.94 20.84
N SER A 160 -1.39 1.02 21.38
CA SER A 160 -0.02 0.78 20.90
C SER A 160 0.01 0.22 19.47
N GLU A 161 -0.93 -0.65 19.12
CA GLU A 161 -1.04 -1.23 17.78
C GLU A 161 -1.48 -0.17 16.75
N ARG A 162 -2.40 0.74 17.12
CA ARG A 162 -2.76 1.89 16.29
C ARG A 162 -1.61 2.86 16.11
N LEU A 163 -0.82 3.12 17.16
CA LEU A 163 0.41 3.89 17.04
C LEU A 163 1.44 3.20 16.12
N ALA A 164 1.51 1.87 16.13
CA ALA A 164 2.36 1.11 15.23
C ALA A 164 1.93 1.29 13.76
N LEU A 165 0.62 1.37 13.45
CA LEU A 165 0.14 1.71 12.11
C LEU A 165 0.66 3.09 11.66
N THR A 166 0.59 4.10 12.52
CA THR A 166 1.13 5.44 12.22
C THR A 166 2.66 5.42 12.05
N ARG A 167 3.37 4.73 12.94
CA ARG A 167 4.83 4.55 12.85
C ARG A 167 5.23 3.89 11.53
N ASN A 168 4.56 2.80 11.17
CA ASN A 168 4.79 2.09 9.91
C ASN A 168 4.63 3.01 8.71
N ALA A 169 3.61 3.89 8.71
CA ALA A 169 3.38 4.86 7.64
C ALA A 169 4.51 5.88 7.53
N ILE A 170 4.99 6.41 8.65
CA ILE A 170 6.15 7.32 8.68
C ILE A 170 7.41 6.61 8.18
N GLU A 171 7.65 5.39 8.61
CA GLU A 171 8.83 4.60 8.22
C GLU A 171 8.77 4.06 6.79
N ALA A 172 7.57 3.92 6.20
CA ALA A 172 7.39 3.42 4.83
C ALA A 172 7.29 4.57 3.82
N GLY A 173 6.99 5.79 4.29
CA GLY A 173 6.89 6.96 3.42
C GLY A 173 8.20 7.24 2.70
N PHE A 174 8.09 7.56 1.41
CA PHE A 174 9.20 7.98 0.57
C PHE A 174 9.54 9.44 0.88
N MET A 175 10.41 9.62 1.86
CA MET A 175 10.85 10.92 2.38
C MET A 175 12.30 10.82 2.83
N ASP A 176 12.97 11.97 2.93
CA ASP A 176 14.33 12.05 3.44
C ASP A 176 14.41 11.67 4.94
N ALA A 177 15.63 11.34 5.38
CA ALA A 177 15.88 10.87 6.74
C ALA A 177 15.55 11.92 7.81
N ALA A 178 15.78 13.21 7.55
CA ALA A 178 15.52 14.26 8.52
C ALA A 178 14.02 14.46 8.73
N THR A 179 13.24 14.47 7.65
CA THR A 179 11.77 14.51 7.69
C THR A 179 11.22 13.31 8.46
N ARG A 180 11.71 12.10 8.16
CA ARG A 180 11.30 10.87 8.85
C ARG A 180 11.58 10.94 10.35
N GLN A 181 12.80 11.31 10.74
CA GLN A 181 13.19 11.42 12.15
C GLN A 181 12.33 12.44 12.89
N ARG A 182 12.10 13.61 12.29
CA ARG A 182 11.23 14.64 12.87
C ARG A 182 9.81 14.11 13.14
N LEU A 183 9.21 13.40 12.18
CA LEU A 183 7.87 12.84 12.34
C LEU A 183 7.83 11.74 13.40
N LEU A 184 8.84 10.87 13.46
CA LEU A 184 8.95 9.83 14.48
C LEU A 184 9.10 10.43 15.89
N SER A 185 9.87 11.50 16.05
CA SER A 185 9.98 12.21 17.33
C SER A 185 8.65 12.82 17.77
N LEU A 186 7.89 13.41 16.84
CA LEU A 186 6.56 13.94 17.12
C LEU A 186 5.57 12.86 17.56
N LEU A 187 5.66 11.65 16.97
CA LEU A 187 4.82 10.52 17.34
C LEU A 187 5.12 10.04 18.77
N THR A 188 6.41 9.92 19.12
CA THR A 188 6.83 9.46 20.46
C THR A 188 6.45 10.46 21.57
N MET A 189 6.48 11.78 21.31
CA MET A 189 6.09 12.77 22.31
C MET A 189 4.58 12.78 22.64
N ARG A 190 3.76 12.12 21.83
CA ARG A 190 2.29 12.07 21.97
C ARG A 190 1.75 10.71 22.41
N ALA A 191 2.62 9.72 22.54
CA ALA A 191 2.31 8.36 23.01
C ALA A 191 2.40 8.29 24.53
#